data_AF-A0ABD0J2B0-F1
#
_entry.id   AF-A0ABD0J2B0-F1
#
_cell.length_a   1.000
_cell.length_b   1.000
_cell.length_c   1.000
_cell.angle_alpha   90.00
_cell.angle_beta   90.00
_cell.angle_gamma   90.00
#
_symmetry.space_group_name_H-M   'P 1'
#
loop_
_entity.id
_entity.type
_entity.pdbx_description
1 polymer ?
#
loop_
_entity_poly.entity_id
_entity_poly.type
_entity_poly.pdbx_seq_one_letter_code
_entity_poly.pdbx_strand_id
1 'polypeptide(L)'
;MEKLPKRIEQVQKALEKGVEVGMVMHKHSVEDVPSQLAELIAAPIEDHPLIKPFTAEDKQVSDEDLEKLKTRAKDVLASVIIPAFKKLKQFLENVYFYKLRPSESILSLPDGEKMYQQCLNFHLSCEMTPEEVHELGLTEVERIYQRISELAIREGYSHYYDYVQHVKKKDKEQFDSAKDLLNHVNDLCYNKIQPKLPALVIPAPPILANAPTGFYYAGTPDGSRPGLYHINIHNLEAM
;
A
#
# COMPACT_ATOMS: atom_id res chain seq x y z
N MET A 1 5.31 -10.87 -19.20
CA MET A 1 6.59 -10.32 -18.66
C MET A 1 7.40 -9.55 -19.70
N GLU A 2 7.46 -9.97 -20.96
CA GLU A 2 8.31 -9.38 -22.01
C GLU A 2 8.10 -7.88 -22.31
N LYS A 3 6.90 -7.34 -22.05
CA LYS A 3 6.61 -5.91 -22.23
C LYS A 3 7.04 -5.05 -21.03
N LEU A 4 7.43 -5.67 -19.90
CA LEU A 4 7.78 -4.95 -18.68
C LEU A 4 9.01 -4.03 -18.85
N PRO A 5 10.10 -4.41 -19.55
CA PRO A 5 11.22 -3.50 -19.83
C PRO A 5 10.78 -2.22 -20.54
N LYS A 6 9.88 -2.34 -21.53
CA LYS A 6 9.30 -1.18 -22.23
C LYS A 6 8.50 -0.29 -21.28
N ARG A 7 7.74 -0.88 -20.35
CA ARG A 7 7.01 -0.12 -19.32
C ARG A 7 7.97 0.61 -18.37
N ILE A 8 9.06 -0.03 -17.96
CA ILE A 8 10.10 0.59 -17.12
C ILE A 8 10.74 1.78 -17.84
N GLU A 9 11.06 1.62 -19.12
CA GLU A 9 11.58 2.72 -19.95
C GLU A 9 10.59 3.89 -20.06
N GLN A 10 9.30 3.59 -20.24
CA GLN A 10 8.25 4.62 -20.27
C GLN A 10 8.14 5.37 -18.93
N VAL A 11 8.30 4.67 -17.81
CA VAL A 11 8.34 5.32 -16.48
C VAL A 11 9.54 6.26 -16.40
N GLN A 12 10.73 5.84 -16.82
CA GLN A 12 11.90 6.72 -16.86
C GLN A 12 11.64 7.96 -17.72
N LYS A 13 11.10 7.79 -18.94
CA LYS A 13 10.77 8.93 -19.83
C LYS A 13 9.73 9.87 -19.23
N ALA A 14 8.76 9.35 -18.48
CA ALA A 14 7.78 10.18 -17.79
C ALA A 14 8.44 11.02 -16.69
N LEU A 15 9.39 10.46 -15.94
CA LEU A 15 10.17 11.17 -14.93
C LEU A 15 11.07 12.24 -15.57
N GLU A 16 11.74 11.91 -16.67
CA GLU A 16 12.53 12.88 -17.48
C GLU A 16 11.64 14.03 -17.95
N LYS A 17 10.45 13.73 -18.48
CA LYS A 17 9.50 14.77 -18.88
C LYS A 17 9.02 15.61 -17.70
N GLY A 18 8.80 14.99 -16.54
CA GLY A 18 8.47 15.68 -15.29
C GLY A 18 9.54 16.70 -14.91
N VAL A 19 10.83 16.32 -15.01
CA VAL A 19 11.95 17.25 -14.80
C VAL A 19 11.91 18.42 -15.78
N GLU A 20 11.66 18.17 -17.08
CA GLU A 20 11.59 19.25 -18.09
C GLU A 20 10.51 20.28 -17.80
N VAL A 21 9.36 19.85 -17.26
CA VAL A 21 8.20 20.73 -17.02
C VAL A 21 8.08 21.17 -15.55
N GLY A 22 9.07 20.87 -14.70
CA GLY A 22 9.05 21.23 -13.28
C GLY A 22 8.07 20.41 -12.42
N MET A 23 7.52 19.32 -12.97
CA MET A 23 6.60 18.40 -12.29
C MET A 23 7.38 17.22 -11.71
N VAL A 24 8.02 17.46 -10.57
CA VAL A 24 8.93 16.51 -9.92
C VAL A 24 8.43 16.08 -8.54
N MET A 25 8.85 14.89 -8.12
CA MET A 25 8.50 14.36 -6.81
C MET A 25 9.27 15.07 -5.69
N HIS A 26 8.74 14.99 -4.46
CA HIS A 26 9.47 15.32 -3.24
C HIS A 26 10.29 14.10 -2.79
N LYS A 27 11.38 14.33 -2.03
CA LYS A 27 12.27 13.28 -1.52
C LYS A 27 11.53 12.15 -0.79
N HIS A 28 10.69 12.49 0.18
CA HIS A 28 9.92 11.50 0.96
C HIS A 28 8.97 10.65 0.12
N SER A 29 8.60 11.10 -1.10
CA SER A 29 7.74 10.31 -1.98
C SER A 29 8.48 9.23 -2.77
N VAL A 30 9.81 9.30 -2.86
CA VAL A 30 10.60 8.43 -3.76
C VAL A 30 11.86 7.84 -3.13
N GLU A 31 12.24 8.24 -1.92
CA GLU A 31 13.53 7.87 -1.32
C GLU A 31 13.72 6.36 -1.09
N ASP A 32 12.64 5.61 -0.90
CA ASP A 32 12.70 4.16 -0.70
C ASP A 32 12.77 3.37 -2.03
N VAL A 33 12.42 3.99 -3.15
CA VAL A 33 12.31 3.31 -4.45
C VAL A 33 13.63 2.65 -4.89
N PRO A 34 14.81 3.29 -4.75
CA PRO A 34 16.09 2.64 -5.08
C PRO A 34 16.36 1.37 -4.26
N SER A 35 15.99 1.35 -2.97
CA SER A 35 16.14 0.17 -2.10
C SER A 35 15.18 -0.95 -2.51
N GLN A 36 13.92 -0.62 -2.80
CA GLN A 36 12.95 -1.58 -3.33
C GLN A 36 13.41 -2.20 -4.67
N LEU A 37 13.98 -1.38 -5.56
CA LEU A 37 14.59 -1.88 -6.80
C LEU A 37 15.81 -2.77 -6.51
N ALA A 38 16.64 -2.41 -5.53
CA ALA A 38 17.81 -3.19 -5.13
C ALA A 38 17.41 -4.60 -4.64
N GLU A 39 16.35 -4.69 -3.82
CA GLU A 39 15.79 -5.96 -3.36
C GLU A 39 15.33 -6.84 -4.53
N LEU A 40 14.58 -6.27 -5.48
CA LEU A 40 14.14 -6.99 -6.68
C LEU A 40 15.32 -7.44 -7.56
N ILE A 41 16.34 -6.59 -7.70
CA ILE A 41 17.55 -6.91 -8.47
C ILE A 41 18.38 -8.02 -7.82
N ALA A 42 18.45 -8.04 -6.49
CA ALA A 42 19.26 -8.98 -5.71
C ALA A 42 18.55 -10.33 -5.46
N ALA A 43 17.22 -10.37 -5.58
CA ALA A 43 16.45 -11.58 -5.37
C ALA A 43 16.90 -12.72 -6.32
N PRO A 44 17.14 -13.95 -5.80
CA PRO A 44 17.44 -15.10 -6.64
C PRO A 44 16.35 -15.34 -7.68
N ILE A 45 16.73 -15.70 -8.91
CA ILE A 45 15.79 -15.90 -10.03
C ILE A 45 14.68 -16.90 -9.67
N GLU A 46 15.03 -18.00 -9.02
CA GLU A 46 14.09 -19.04 -8.61
C GLU A 46 13.04 -18.54 -7.61
N ASP A 47 13.46 -17.68 -6.68
CA ASP A 47 12.62 -17.12 -5.60
C ASP A 47 12.09 -15.72 -5.91
N HIS A 48 12.32 -15.22 -7.13
CA HIS A 48 11.98 -13.85 -7.49
C HIS A 48 10.45 -13.67 -7.47
N PRO A 49 9.92 -12.55 -6.93
CA PRO A 49 8.47 -12.33 -6.84
C PRO A 49 7.70 -12.44 -8.16
N LEU A 50 8.34 -12.12 -9.29
CA LEU A 50 7.75 -12.27 -10.63
C LEU A 50 7.72 -13.73 -11.15
N ILE A 51 8.45 -14.66 -10.53
CA ILE A 51 8.47 -16.09 -10.88
C ILE A 51 7.54 -16.90 -9.96
N LYS A 52 7.32 -16.45 -8.72
CA LYS A 52 6.43 -17.11 -7.75
C LYS A 52 5.03 -17.43 -8.27
N PRO A 53 4.37 -16.62 -9.13
CA PRO A 53 3.03 -16.95 -9.65
C PRO A 53 2.98 -18.15 -10.61
N PHE A 54 4.12 -18.62 -11.12
CA PHE A 54 4.17 -19.82 -11.98
C PHE A 54 4.10 -21.08 -11.10
N THR A 55 2.91 -21.35 -10.55
CA THR A 55 2.61 -22.53 -9.72
C THR A 55 1.66 -23.49 -10.45
N ALA A 56 1.71 -24.76 -10.08
CA ALA A 56 0.82 -25.81 -10.60
C ALA A 56 -0.60 -25.77 -9.99
N GLU A 57 -0.91 -24.74 -9.18
CA GLU A 57 -2.24 -24.60 -8.58
C GLU A 57 -3.29 -24.16 -9.61
N ASP A 58 -2.86 -23.54 -10.71
CA ASP A 58 -3.73 -23.18 -11.82
C ASP A 58 -3.94 -24.39 -12.74
N LYS A 59 -4.97 -25.19 -12.45
CA LYS A 59 -5.34 -26.43 -13.18
C LYS A 59 -5.69 -26.20 -14.67
N GLN A 60 -5.57 -24.98 -15.17
CA GLN A 60 -5.83 -24.61 -16.57
C GLN A 60 -4.63 -24.85 -17.48
N VAL A 61 -3.44 -25.11 -16.93
CA VAL A 61 -2.19 -25.30 -17.69
C VAL A 61 -1.61 -26.69 -17.40
N SER A 62 -1.10 -27.37 -18.43
CA SER A 62 -0.40 -28.64 -18.26
C SER A 62 0.94 -28.42 -17.53
N ASP A 63 1.44 -29.42 -16.80
CA ASP A 63 2.74 -29.33 -16.13
C ASP A 63 3.87 -29.04 -17.14
N GLU A 64 3.80 -29.60 -18.35
CA GLU A 64 4.77 -29.37 -19.42
C GLU A 64 4.75 -27.91 -19.89
N ASP A 65 3.57 -27.34 -20.11
CA ASP A 65 3.44 -25.94 -20.54
C ASP A 65 3.83 -24.97 -19.41
N LEU A 66 3.50 -25.30 -18.16
CA LEU A 66 3.91 -24.52 -17.00
C LEU A 66 5.43 -24.43 -16.91
N GLU A 67 6.14 -25.56 -17.06
CA GLU A 67 7.61 -25.57 -17.03
C GLU A 67 8.22 -24.79 -18.19
N LYS A 68 7.64 -24.87 -19.40
CA LYS A 68 8.06 -24.06 -20.55
C LYS A 68 7.88 -22.57 -20.28
N LEU A 69 6.71 -22.18 -19.75
CA LEU A 69 6.39 -20.80 -19.43
C LEU A 69 7.29 -20.25 -18.32
N LYS A 70 7.53 -21.04 -17.27
CA LYS A 70 8.41 -20.69 -16.15
C LYS A 70 9.85 -20.52 -16.61
N THR A 71 10.36 -21.42 -17.46
CA THR A 71 11.69 -21.31 -18.06
C THR A 71 11.82 -20.01 -18.86
N ARG A 72 10.88 -19.74 -19.78
CA ARG A 72 10.87 -18.49 -20.55
C ARG A 72 10.76 -17.25 -19.65
N ALA A 73 9.99 -17.32 -18.57
CA ALA A 73 9.85 -16.22 -17.62
C ALA A 73 11.17 -15.90 -16.90
N LYS A 74 11.92 -16.93 -16.48
CA LYS A 74 13.26 -16.79 -15.89
C LYS A 74 14.25 -16.18 -16.87
N ASP A 75 14.25 -16.63 -18.12
CA ASP A 75 15.11 -16.09 -19.16
C ASP A 75 14.83 -14.60 -19.39
N VAL A 76 13.56 -14.21 -19.53
CA VAL A 76 13.15 -12.81 -19.70
C VAL A 76 13.48 -11.99 -18.46
N LEU A 77 13.31 -12.55 -17.26
CA LEU A 77 13.65 -11.87 -16.01
C LEU A 77 15.14 -11.53 -15.96
N ALA A 78 16.01 -12.51 -16.21
CA ALA A 78 17.46 -12.36 -16.14
C ALA A 78 18.01 -11.49 -17.28
N SER A 79 17.54 -11.71 -18.51
CA SER A 79 18.12 -11.09 -19.71
C SER A 79 17.68 -9.65 -19.93
N VAL A 80 16.44 -9.28 -19.56
CA VAL A 80 15.90 -7.95 -19.91
C VAL A 80 15.22 -7.19 -18.77
N ILE A 81 14.57 -7.86 -17.80
CA ILE A 81 13.88 -7.16 -16.71
C ILE A 81 14.86 -6.65 -15.65
N ILE A 82 15.75 -7.50 -15.13
CA ILE A 82 16.76 -7.10 -14.14
C ILE A 82 17.67 -5.99 -14.68
N PRO A 83 18.18 -6.05 -15.93
CA PRO A 83 18.91 -4.93 -16.53
C PRO A 83 18.10 -3.64 -16.63
N ALA A 84 16.80 -3.72 -16.95
CA ALA A 84 15.92 -2.55 -16.99
C ALA A 84 15.73 -1.93 -15.60
N PHE A 85 15.56 -2.74 -14.54
CA PHE A 85 15.52 -2.25 -13.16
C PHE A 85 16.83 -1.59 -12.75
N LYS A 86 17.99 -2.18 -13.08
CA LYS A 86 19.31 -1.58 -12.82
C LYS A 86 19.44 -0.20 -13.47
N LYS A 87 19.02 -0.08 -14.74
CA LYS A 87 19.04 1.19 -15.48
C LYS A 87 18.14 2.24 -14.83
N LEU A 88 16.91 1.88 -14.46
CA LEU A 88 16.00 2.80 -13.76
C LEU A 88 16.58 3.24 -12.42
N LYS A 89 17.10 2.29 -11.61
CA LYS A 89 17.74 2.60 -10.32
C LYS A 89 18.89 3.59 -10.47
N GLN A 90 19.79 3.36 -11.43
CA GLN A 90 20.90 4.26 -11.72
C GLN A 90 20.43 5.65 -12.16
N PHE A 91 19.39 5.74 -12.99
CA PHE A 91 18.79 7.02 -13.36
C PHE A 91 18.23 7.77 -12.14
N LEU A 92 17.51 7.05 -11.27
CA LEU A 92 16.94 7.65 -10.06
C LEU A 92 18.03 8.24 -9.17
N GLU A 93 19.06 7.45 -8.85
CA GLU A 93 20.14 7.83 -7.94
C GLU A 93 21.05 8.92 -8.52
N ASN A 94 21.40 8.83 -9.79
CA ASN A 94 22.42 9.69 -10.38
C ASN A 94 21.87 10.92 -11.09
N VAL A 95 20.58 10.95 -11.43
CA VAL A 95 19.97 12.04 -12.21
C VAL A 95 18.74 12.60 -11.51
N TYR A 96 17.72 11.77 -11.29
CA TYR A 96 16.41 12.25 -10.85
C TYR A 96 16.43 12.84 -9.43
N PHE A 97 17.19 12.24 -8.51
CA PHE A 97 17.23 12.68 -7.12
C PHE A 97 17.84 14.07 -6.94
N TYR A 98 18.67 14.53 -7.87
CA TYR A 98 19.19 15.91 -7.91
C TYR A 98 18.19 16.94 -8.44
N LYS A 99 17.01 16.50 -8.88
CA LYS A 99 15.96 17.34 -9.49
C LYS A 99 14.68 17.37 -8.67
N LEU A 100 14.66 16.73 -7.50
CA LEU A 100 13.48 16.68 -6.63
C LEU A 100 13.13 18.07 -6.10
N ARG A 101 11.84 18.31 -5.87
CA ARG A 101 11.40 19.56 -5.24
C ARG A 101 11.80 19.59 -3.77
N PRO A 102 12.10 20.77 -3.21
CA PRO A 102 12.60 20.90 -1.83
C PRO A 102 11.48 20.93 -0.78
N SER A 103 10.23 21.14 -1.18
CA SER A 103 9.08 21.21 -0.28
C SER A 103 8.13 20.05 -0.49
N GLU A 104 7.65 19.49 0.62
CA GLU A 104 6.61 18.48 0.63
C GLU A 104 5.27 19.01 0.09
N SER A 105 5.02 20.31 0.25
CA SER A 105 3.80 20.96 -0.21
C SER A 105 3.67 20.90 -1.74
N ILE A 106 2.50 20.47 -2.21
CA ILE A 106 2.15 20.50 -3.63
C ILE A 106 2.16 21.92 -4.21
N LEU A 107 2.03 22.94 -3.35
CA LEU A 107 2.13 24.35 -3.74
C LEU A 107 3.51 24.71 -4.31
N SER A 108 4.53 23.90 -4.06
CA SER A 108 5.86 24.08 -4.67
C SER A 108 5.94 23.64 -6.14
N LEU A 109 4.90 22.99 -6.67
CA LEU A 109 4.80 22.65 -8.08
C LEU A 109 4.16 23.78 -8.91
N PRO A 110 4.41 23.82 -10.23
CA PRO A 110 3.63 24.63 -11.16
C PRO A 110 2.13 24.38 -10.99
N ASP A 111 1.33 25.45 -10.87
CA ASP A 111 -0.12 25.40 -10.63
C ASP A 111 -0.54 24.58 -9.40
N GLY A 112 0.31 24.49 -8.37
CA GLY A 112 0.11 23.66 -7.19
C GLY A 112 -1.22 23.87 -6.44
N GLU A 113 -1.71 25.10 -6.34
CA GLU A 113 -3.02 25.41 -5.74
C GLU A 113 -4.17 24.77 -6.54
N LYS A 114 -4.17 24.98 -7.87
CA LYS A 114 -5.16 24.40 -8.76
C LYS A 114 -5.08 22.87 -8.74
N MET A 115 -3.88 22.32 -8.72
CA MET A 115 -3.67 20.87 -8.58
C MET A 115 -4.24 20.35 -7.27
N TYR A 116 -4.01 21.04 -6.15
CA TYR A 116 -4.54 20.63 -4.85
C TYR A 116 -6.07 20.64 -4.84
N GLN A 117 -6.70 21.68 -5.39
CA GLN A 117 -8.15 21.71 -5.54
C GLN A 117 -8.67 20.57 -6.42
N GLN A 118 -7.98 20.24 -7.53
CA GLN A 118 -8.37 19.09 -8.35
C GLN A 118 -8.19 17.76 -7.61
N CYS A 119 -7.17 17.63 -6.75
CA CYS A 119 -7.03 16.48 -5.86
C CYS A 119 -8.21 16.39 -4.89
N LEU A 120 -8.67 17.50 -4.31
CA LEU A 120 -9.87 17.51 -3.48
C LEU A 120 -11.10 17.07 -4.29
N ASN A 121 -11.33 17.64 -5.46
CA ASN A 121 -12.48 17.28 -6.31
C ASN A 121 -12.45 15.81 -6.76
N PHE A 122 -11.27 15.21 -6.90
CA PHE A 122 -11.12 13.80 -7.24
C PHE A 122 -11.41 12.87 -6.06
N HIS A 123 -10.98 13.23 -4.85
CA HIS A 123 -11.10 12.38 -3.66
C HIS A 123 -12.40 12.62 -2.87
N LEU A 124 -12.94 13.82 -2.89
CA LEU A 124 -14.16 14.20 -2.20
C LEU A 124 -15.36 14.01 -3.12
N SER A 125 -16.46 13.51 -2.56
CA SER A 125 -17.77 13.47 -3.22
C SER A 125 -18.54 14.80 -3.11
N CYS A 126 -17.95 15.80 -2.44
CA CYS A 126 -18.48 17.14 -2.27
C CYS A 126 -17.45 18.16 -2.76
N GLU A 127 -17.94 19.31 -3.23
CA GLU A 127 -17.09 20.44 -3.57
C GLU A 127 -16.75 21.19 -2.27
N MET A 128 -15.47 21.22 -1.92
CA MET A 128 -14.95 21.96 -0.78
C MET A 128 -13.59 22.56 -1.14
N THR A 129 -13.32 23.75 -0.61
CA THR A 129 -12.01 24.41 -0.66
C THR A 129 -11.04 23.78 0.35
N PRO A 130 -9.72 23.93 0.17
CA PRO A 130 -8.71 23.54 1.15
C PRO A 130 -8.99 24.06 2.56
N GLU A 131 -9.40 25.32 2.66
CA GLU A 131 -9.70 26.00 3.91
C GLU A 131 -10.92 25.40 4.60
N GLU A 132 -12.00 25.12 3.87
CA GLU A 132 -13.19 24.47 4.42
C GLU A 132 -12.89 23.06 4.92
N VAL A 133 -12.07 22.30 4.19
CA VAL A 133 -11.61 20.97 4.63
C VAL A 133 -10.78 21.07 5.91
N HIS A 134 -9.90 22.07 6.00
CA HIS A 134 -9.07 22.29 7.18
C HIS A 134 -9.89 22.64 8.42
N GLU A 135 -10.79 23.62 8.31
CA GLU A 135 -11.64 24.06 9.42
C GLU A 135 -12.60 22.97 9.89
N LEU A 136 -13.17 22.20 8.96
CA LEU A 136 -13.95 21.01 9.32
C LEU A 136 -13.10 19.99 10.08
N GLY A 137 -11.88 19.76 9.62
CA GLY A 137 -10.92 18.88 10.30
C GLY A 137 -10.63 19.32 11.74
N LEU A 138 -10.35 20.60 11.96
CA LEU A 138 -10.12 21.16 13.30
C LEU A 138 -11.35 20.97 14.20
N THR A 139 -12.53 21.26 13.68
CA THR A 139 -13.81 21.08 14.39
C THR A 139 -14.02 19.63 14.80
N GLU A 140 -13.78 18.68 13.88
CA GLU A 140 -13.95 17.26 14.15
C GLU A 140 -12.89 16.71 15.11
N VAL A 141 -11.64 17.20 15.04
CA VAL A 141 -10.59 16.86 16.01
C VAL A 141 -11.02 17.28 17.42
N GLU A 142 -11.50 18.50 17.59
CA GLU A 142 -12.00 18.98 18.88
C GLU A 142 -13.20 18.15 19.37
N ARG A 143 -14.18 17.90 18.49
CA ARG A 143 -15.38 17.12 18.81
C ARG A 143 -15.04 15.70 19.27
N ILE A 144 -14.10 15.04 18.60
CA ILE A 144 -13.63 13.69 18.96
C ILE A 144 -12.83 13.74 20.27
N TYR A 145 -11.93 14.73 20.41
CA TYR A 145 -11.14 14.92 21.62
C TYR A 145 -12.02 15.07 22.87
N GLN A 146 -13.06 15.90 22.80
CA GLN A 146 -13.99 16.11 23.91
C GLN A 146 -14.71 14.81 24.28
N ARG A 147 -15.22 14.06 23.29
CA ARG A 147 -15.90 12.77 23.54
C ARG A 147 -14.98 11.73 24.21
N ILE A 148 -13.73 11.63 23.76
CA ILE A 148 -12.75 10.71 24.37
C ILE A 148 -12.42 11.18 25.79
N SER A 149 -12.29 12.49 26.02
CA SER A 149 -12.02 13.06 27.34
C SER A 149 -13.15 12.79 28.33
N GLU A 150 -14.41 12.93 27.91
CA GLU A 150 -15.56 12.57 28.73
C GLU A 150 -15.58 11.08 29.07
N LEU A 151 -15.28 10.22 28.10
CA LEU A 151 -15.19 8.77 28.32
C LEU A 151 -14.07 8.43 29.30
N ALA A 152 -12.90 9.07 29.15
CA ALA A 152 -11.78 8.92 30.06
C ALA A 152 -12.18 9.24 31.51
N ILE A 153 -12.86 10.36 31.73
CA ILE A 153 -13.35 10.76 33.07
C ILE A 153 -14.33 9.73 33.62
N ARG A 154 -15.28 9.24 32.81
CA ARG A 154 -16.25 8.21 33.24
C ARG A 154 -15.57 6.89 33.63
N GLU A 155 -14.50 6.53 32.94
CA GLU A 155 -13.68 5.34 33.20
C GLU A 155 -12.63 5.57 34.32
N GLY A 156 -12.64 6.74 34.98
CA GLY A 156 -11.79 7.05 36.13
C GLY A 156 -10.41 7.64 35.80
N TYR A 157 -10.19 8.07 34.56
CA TYR A 157 -8.94 8.70 34.13
C TYR A 157 -9.03 10.22 34.19
N SER A 158 -7.98 10.85 34.70
CA SER A 158 -7.90 12.32 34.85
C SER A 158 -7.64 13.04 33.53
N HIS A 159 -6.93 12.39 32.61
CA HIS A 159 -6.58 12.95 31.30
C HIS A 159 -6.87 11.95 30.18
N TYR A 160 -7.33 12.48 29.04
CA TYR A 160 -7.61 11.69 27.83
C TYR A 160 -6.39 10.84 27.41
N TYR A 161 -5.18 11.40 27.57
CA TYR A 161 -3.94 10.75 27.15
C TYR A 161 -3.70 9.47 27.95
N ASP A 162 -3.91 9.50 29.26
CA ASP A 162 -3.75 8.32 30.12
C ASP A 162 -4.74 7.22 29.74
N TYR A 163 -5.97 7.61 29.42
CA TYR A 163 -6.98 6.67 28.92
C TYR A 163 -6.58 6.07 27.57
N VAL A 164 -6.14 6.88 26.60
CA VAL A 164 -5.68 6.38 25.29
C VAL A 164 -4.48 5.45 25.45
N GLN A 165 -3.52 5.75 26.33
CA GLN A 165 -2.39 4.87 26.62
C GLN A 165 -2.83 3.59 27.32
N HIS A 166 -3.81 3.65 28.21
CA HIS A 166 -4.39 2.47 28.83
C HIS A 166 -5.10 1.60 27.79
N VAL A 167 -5.96 2.17 26.95
CA VAL A 167 -6.62 1.45 25.85
C VAL A 167 -5.58 0.83 24.94
N LYS A 168 -4.57 1.59 24.46
CA LYS A 168 -3.48 1.01 23.65
C LYS A 168 -2.69 -0.11 24.34
N LYS A 169 -2.66 -0.16 25.68
CA LYS A 169 -2.02 -1.26 26.44
C LYS A 169 -2.97 -2.45 26.67
N LYS A 170 -4.25 -2.18 26.93
CA LYS A 170 -5.29 -3.16 27.22
C LYS A 170 -5.85 -3.83 25.95
N ASP A 171 -5.95 -3.05 24.88
CA ASP A 171 -6.42 -3.42 23.54
C ASP A 171 -5.31 -4.02 22.69
N LYS A 172 -4.09 -4.14 23.22
CA LYS A 172 -3.19 -5.22 22.79
C LYS A 172 -3.81 -6.53 23.23
N GLU A 173 -4.85 -6.97 22.51
CA GLU A 173 -5.12 -8.39 22.42
C GLU A 173 -3.87 -9.00 21.80
N GLN A 174 -2.94 -9.43 22.65
CA GLN A 174 -1.78 -10.15 22.18
C GLN A 174 -2.30 -11.48 21.62
N PHE A 175 -2.43 -11.52 20.31
CA PHE A 175 -2.66 -12.76 19.62
C PHE A 175 -1.38 -13.57 19.69
N ASP A 176 -1.43 -14.71 20.38
CA ASP A 176 -0.30 -15.63 20.52
C ASP A 176 0.15 -16.18 19.16
N SER A 177 -0.74 -16.15 18.16
CA SER A 177 -0.44 -16.58 16.80
C SER A 177 -1.26 -15.85 15.74
N ALA A 178 -0.75 -15.88 14.50
CA ALA A 178 -1.50 -15.45 13.32
C ALA A 178 -2.86 -16.16 13.17
N LYS A 179 -2.95 -17.41 13.64
CA LYS A 179 -4.19 -18.19 13.61
C LYS A 179 -5.23 -17.62 14.58
N ASP A 180 -4.80 -17.21 15.77
CA ASP A 180 -5.71 -16.64 16.78
C ASP A 180 -6.26 -15.29 16.33
N LEU A 181 -5.40 -14.44 15.76
CA LEU A 181 -5.82 -13.20 15.10
C LEU A 181 -6.84 -13.46 13.99
N LEU A 182 -6.55 -14.38 13.07
CA LEU A 182 -7.47 -14.71 11.99
C LEU A 182 -8.79 -15.27 12.51
N ASN A 183 -8.78 -16.14 13.52
CA ASN A 183 -10.00 -16.68 14.13
C ASN A 183 -10.84 -15.57 14.77
N HIS A 184 -10.20 -14.66 15.51
CA HIS A 184 -10.88 -13.50 16.11
C HIS A 184 -11.53 -12.64 15.03
N VAL A 185 -10.79 -12.27 13.98
CA VAL A 185 -11.34 -11.46 12.88
C VAL A 185 -12.45 -12.21 12.14
N ASN A 186 -12.32 -13.52 11.93
CA ASN A 186 -13.38 -14.34 11.34
C ASN A 186 -14.65 -14.31 12.20
N ASP A 187 -14.55 -14.42 13.53
CA ASP A 187 -15.69 -14.34 14.43
C ASP A 187 -16.36 -12.95 14.36
N LEU A 188 -15.57 -11.88 14.40
CA LEU A 188 -16.07 -10.52 14.23
C LEU A 188 -16.83 -10.37 12.91
N CYS A 189 -16.23 -10.81 11.80
CA CYS A 189 -16.82 -10.69 10.49
C CYS A 189 -18.09 -11.54 10.36
N TYR A 190 -18.02 -12.85 10.59
CA TYR A 190 -19.10 -13.76 10.19
C TYR A 190 -20.16 -14.00 11.27
N ASN A 191 -19.84 -13.81 12.56
CA ASN A 191 -20.80 -14.04 13.64
C ASN A 191 -21.37 -12.74 14.22
N LYS A 192 -20.55 -11.68 14.34
CA LYS A 192 -21.01 -10.39 14.92
C LYS A 192 -21.50 -9.38 13.88
N ILE A 193 -20.72 -9.14 12.82
CA ILE A 193 -21.06 -8.16 11.77
C ILE A 193 -22.03 -8.76 10.76
N GLN A 194 -21.82 -10.01 10.36
CA GLN A 194 -22.63 -10.75 9.39
C GLN A 194 -22.75 -10.02 8.03
N PRO A 195 -21.68 -10.01 7.21
CA PRO A 195 -21.65 -9.23 5.98
C PRO A 195 -22.74 -9.68 5.00
N LYS A 196 -23.39 -8.71 4.36
CA LYS A 196 -24.42 -8.98 3.34
C LYS A 196 -23.85 -9.56 2.04
N LEU A 197 -22.58 -9.33 1.76
CA LEU A 197 -21.88 -9.86 0.59
C LEU A 197 -20.87 -10.92 1.04
N PRO A 198 -20.62 -11.96 0.21
CA PRO A 198 -19.52 -12.88 0.44
C PRO A 198 -18.20 -12.10 0.49
N ALA A 199 -17.53 -12.20 1.64
CA ALA A 199 -16.16 -11.76 1.82
C ALA A 199 -15.35 -12.97 2.33
N LEU A 200 -14.03 -12.94 2.13
CA LEU A 200 -13.09 -13.90 2.72
C LEU A 200 -12.06 -13.16 3.55
N VAL A 201 -11.95 -13.51 4.83
CA VAL A 201 -10.84 -13.08 5.68
C VAL A 201 -9.63 -13.97 5.40
N ILE A 202 -8.55 -13.38 4.90
CA ILE A 202 -7.34 -14.12 4.53
C ILE A 202 -6.07 -13.41 5.01
N PRO A 203 -4.96 -14.13 5.27
CA PRO A 203 -3.71 -13.48 5.62
C PRO A 203 -3.15 -12.66 4.44
N ALA A 204 -2.48 -11.56 4.75
CA ALA A 204 -1.67 -10.84 3.77
C ALA A 204 -0.48 -11.73 3.34
N PRO A 205 -0.21 -11.87 2.04
CA PRO A 205 0.94 -12.64 1.57
C PRO A 205 2.25 -11.97 2.03
N PRO A 206 3.37 -12.72 2.16
CA PRO A 206 4.64 -12.17 2.64
C PRO A 206 5.15 -10.93 1.87
N ILE A 207 4.85 -10.83 0.58
CA ILE A 207 5.22 -9.66 -0.25
C ILE A 207 4.50 -8.37 0.20
N LEU A 208 3.41 -8.48 0.96
CA LEU A 208 2.64 -7.39 1.54
C LEU A 208 2.84 -7.29 3.05
N ALA A 209 3.97 -7.77 3.60
CA ALA A 209 4.26 -7.68 5.04
C ALA A 209 4.33 -6.22 5.55
N ASN A 210 4.69 -5.28 4.68
CA ASN A 210 4.71 -3.84 4.99
C ASN A 210 3.39 -3.12 4.66
N ALA A 211 2.32 -3.85 4.29
CA ALA A 211 1.01 -3.27 4.05
C ALA A 211 0.33 -2.86 5.38
N PRO A 212 -0.76 -2.06 5.33
CA PRO A 212 -1.53 -1.74 6.52
C PRO A 212 -2.03 -2.98 7.27
N THR A 213 -2.37 -2.80 8.55
CA THR A 213 -2.94 -3.81 9.45
C THR A 213 -4.05 -4.64 8.79
N GLY A 214 -4.97 -4.01 8.05
CA GLY A 214 -5.92 -4.71 7.19
C GLY A 214 -6.23 -3.91 5.94
N PHE A 215 -6.57 -4.61 4.85
CA PHE A 215 -6.95 -4.00 3.58
C PHE A 215 -7.94 -4.86 2.81
N TYR A 216 -8.77 -4.23 1.99
CA TYR A 216 -9.83 -4.90 1.25
C TYR A 216 -9.57 -4.85 -0.26
N TYR A 217 -9.72 -6.00 -0.92
CA TYR A 217 -9.85 -6.07 -2.37
C TYR A 217 -11.30 -6.38 -2.73
N ALA A 218 -11.88 -5.52 -3.56
CA ALA A 218 -13.20 -5.74 -4.11
C ALA A 218 -13.26 -7.06 -4.88
N GLY A 219 -14.42 -7.71 -4.78
CA GLY A 219 -14.76 -8.85 -5.62
C GLY A 219 -14.75 -8.47 -7.10
N THR A 220 -14.56 -9.44 -7.97
CA THR A 220 -14.63 -9.18 -9.41
C THR A 220 -16.07 -8.90 -9.84
N PRO A 221 -16.29 -8.02 -10.83
CA PRO A 221 -17.64 -7.71 -11.31
C PRO A 221 -18.41 -8.94 -11.84
N ASP A 222 -17.69 -9.95 -12.35
CA ASP A 222 -18.23 -11.20 -12.84
C ASP A 222 -18.51 -12.24 -11.73
N GLY A 223 -18.20 -11.93 -10.47
CA GLY A 223 -18.39 -12.82 -9.32
C GLY A 223 -17.40 -13.99 -9.23
N SER A 224 -16.44 -14.11 -10.14
CA SER A 224 -15.44 -15.20 -10.13
C SER A 224 -14.53 -15.19 -8.89
N ARG A 225 -14.34 -14.02 -8.27
CA ARG A 225 -13.64 -13.88 -6.99
C ARG A 225 -14.48 -13.01 -6.03
N PRO A 226 -14.78 -13.48 -4.80
CA PRO A 226 -15.45 -12.66 -3.80
C PRO A 226 -14.55 -11.52 -3.31
N GLY A 227 -15.11 -10.64 -2.48
CA GLY A 227 -14.28 -9.65 -1.78
C GLY A 227 -13.28 -10.32 -0.84
N LEU A 228 -12.06 -9.81 -0.78
CA LEU A 228 -11.00 -10.34 0.08
C LEU A 228 -10.65 -9.29 1.13
N TYR A 229 -10.83 -9.63 2.40
CA TYR A 229 -10.32 -8.83 3.51
C TYR A 229 -9.00 -9.44 3.98
N HIS A 230 -7.90 -8.80 3.62
CA HIS A 230 -6.56 -9.20 4.01
C HIS A 230 -6.22 -8.67 5.40
N ILE A 231 -5.69 -9.56 6.24
CA ILE A 231 -5.18 -9.23 7.58
C ILE A 231 -3.67 -9.40 7.58
N ASN A 232 -2.94 -8.35 7.96
CA ASN A 232 -1.49 -8.37 8.00
C ASN A 232 -0.99 -9.12 9.25
N ILE A 233 -0.70 -10.41 9.09
CA ILE A 233 -0.24 -11.28 10.16
C ILE A 233 1.27 -11.18 10.46
N HIS A 234 2.01 -10.30 9.78
CA HIS A 234 3.48 -10.24 9.86
C HIS A 234 3.99 -9.33 10.99
N ASN A 235 3.11 -8.52 11.59
CA ASN A 235 3.41 -7.71 12.76
C ASN A 235 2.25 -7.77 13.77
N LEU A 236 2.20 -8.86 14.55
CA LEU A 236 1.16 -9.07 15.57
C LEU A 236 1.22 -8.04 16.70
N GLU A 237 2.34 -7.35 16.91
CA GLU A 237 2.44 -6.30 17.94
C GLU A 237 1.78 -4.98 17.51
N ALA A 238 1.55 -4.80 16.20
CA ALA A 238 0.83 -3.66 15.63
C ALA A 238 -0.68 -3.90 15.52
N MET A 239 -1.15 -5.08 15.92
CA MET A 239 -2.56 -5.48 16.03
C MET A 239 -3.03 -5.29 17.46
#